data_AF-A0A533I2P9-F1
#
_entry.id   AF-A0A533I2P9-F1
#
_cell.length_a   1.000
_cell.length_b   1.000
_cell.length_c   1.000
_cell.angle_alpha   90.00
_cell.angle_beta   90.00
_cell.angle_gamma   90.00
#
_symmetry.space_group_name_H-M   'P 1'
#
loop_
_entity.id
_entity.type
_entity.pdbx_description
1 polymer ?
#
loop_
_entity_poly.entity_id
_entity_poly.type
_entity_poly.pdbx_seq_one_letter_code
_entity_poly.pdbx_strand_id
1 'polypeptide(L)' 'MNNNNNNNNTKLVNALLKGEDISEIFRAEVEKAITTVLEAELTGFLNYEKHSVEGYNTGNSRNGSYSKTIYSDIGNYQ' A
#
# COMPACT_ATOMS: atom_id res chain seq x y z
N MET A 1 11.01 7.35 -16.37
CA MET A 1 9.86 8.25 -16.13
C MET A 1 8.90 7.59 -15.16
N ASN A 2 8.91 8.00 -13.89
CA ASN A 2 7.69 8.22 -13.11
C ASN A 2 8.06 9.11 -11.93
N ASN A 3 7.84 10.40 -12.09
CA ASN A 3 8.18 11.43 -11.10
C ASN A 3 6.93 11.65 -10.25
N ASN A 4 6.75 10.85 -9.20
CA ASN A 4 5.55 10.94 -8.35
C ASN A 4 5.83 10.85 -6.84
N ASN A 5 7.07 11.16 -6.42
CA ASN A 5 7.39 11.36 -5.00
C ASN A 5 7.23 12.83 -4.60
N ASN A 6 6.03 13.37 -4.82
CA ASN A 6 5.58 14.56 -4.11
C ASN A 6 5.21 14.07 -2.69
N ASN A 7 6.10 14.32 -1.73
CA ASN A 7 5.92 13.98 -0.31
C ASN A 7 4.50 14.28 0.18
N ASN A 8 3.82 13.25 0.69
CA ASN A 8 2.42 13.33 1.13
C ASN A 8 2.23 14.44 2.20
N ASN A 9 3.26 14.72 2.99
CA ASN A 9 3.28 15.84 3.94
C ASN A 9 3.13 17.21 3.24
N THR A 10 3.80 17.46 2.11
CA THR A 10 3.61 18.73 1.38
C THR A 10 2.27 18.79 0.70
N LYS A 11 1.75 17.67 0.16
CA LYS A 11 0.39 17.63 -0.40
C LYS A 11 -0.65 17.96 0.67
N LEU A 12 -0.53 17.36 1.84
CA LEU A 12 -1.40 17.61 2.99
C LEU A 12 -1.30 19.07 3.44
N VAL A 13 -0.09 19.58 3.67
CA VAL A 13 0.11 20.97 4.09
C VAL A 13 -0.44 21.95 3.05
N ASN A 14 -0.23 21.70 1.75
CA ASN A 14 -0.77 22.55 0.69
C ASN A 14 -2.30 22.51 0.64
N ALA A 15 -2.91 21.32 0.78
CA ALA A 15 -4.37 21.19 0.80
C ALA A 15 -4.96 21.92 2.01
N LEU A 16 -4.34 21.79 3.19
CA LEU A 16 -4.74 22.50 4.40
C LEU A 16 -4.62 24.03 4.25
N LEU A 17 -3.51 24.52 3.69
CA LEU A 17 -3.30 25.95 3.46
C LEU A 17 -4.31 26.55 2.48
N LYS A 18 -4.80 25.76 1.53
CA LYS A 18 -5.80 26.17 0.53
C LYS A 18 -7.24 25.91 0.97
N GLY A 19 -7.46 25.17 2.07
CA GLY A 19 -8.78 24.72 2.50
C GLY A 19 -9.41 23.69 1.54
N GLU A 20 -8.60 22.94 0.81
CA GLU A 20 -9.04 21.87 -0.10
C GLU A 20 -9.42 20.60 0.69
N ASP A 21 -10.26 19.75 0.09
CA ASP A 21 -10.59 18.44 0.68
C ASP A 21 -9.36 17.55 0.78
N ILE A 22 -9.17 16.93 1.95
CA ILE A 22 -8.03 16.07 2.27
C ILE A 22 -8.40 14.58 2.22
N SER A 23 -9.67 14.25 1.99
CA SER A 23 -10.19 12.87 2.08
C SER A 23 -9.44 11.92 1.17
N GLU A 24 -9.11 12.33 -0.05
CA GLU A 24 -8.34 11.51 -0.99
C GLU A 24 -6.90 11.26 -0.54
N ILE A 25 -6.28 12.22 0.14
CA ILE A 25 -4.93 12.05 0.70
C ILE A 25 -4.95 10.97 1.79
N PHE A 26 -5.94 11.03 2.68
CA PHE A 26 -6.11 10.01 3.72
C PHE A 26 -6.48 8.65 3.13
N ARG A 27 -7.39 8.60 2.15
CA ARG A 27 -7.80 7.37 1.49
C ARG A 27 -6.59 6.64 0.90
N ALA A 28 -5.73 7.35 0.18
CA ALA A 28 -4.53 6.79 -0.42
C ALA A 28 -3.51 6.31 0.62
N GLU A 29 -3.34 7.02 1.74
CA GLU A 29 -2.41 6.60 2.79
C GLU A 29 -2.93 5.35 3.53
N VAL A 30 -4.24 5.24 3.76
CA VAL A 30 -4.86 4.04 4.34
C VAL A 30 -4.72 2.84 3.40
N GLU A 31 -5.00 3.01 2.11
CA GLU A 31 -4.81 1.95 1.09
C GLU A 31 -3.37 1.43 1.06
N LYS A 32 -2.40 2.36 1.11
CA LYS A 32 -0.98 2.03 1.19
C LYS A 32 -0.62 1.30 2.49
N ALA A 33 -1.15 1.75 3.63
CA ALA A 33 -0.91 1.11 4.92
C ALA A 33 -1.43 -0.34 4.94
N ILE A 34 -2.64 -0.56 4.43
CA ILE A 34 -3.23 -1.91 4.30
C ILE A 34 -2.35 -2.79 3.42
N THR A 35 -1.95 -2.29 2.24
CA THR A 35 -1.09 -3.05 1.32
C THR A 35 0.24 -3.41 1.98
N THR A 36 0.84 -2.47 2.72
CA THR A 36 2.11 -2.70 3.43
C THR A 36 1.98 -3.80 4.48
N VAL A 37 0.90 -3.81 5.26
CA VAL A 37 0.64 -4.85 6.27
C VAL A 37 0.45 -6.20 5.59
N LEU A 38 -0.34 -6.28 4.52
CA LEU A 38 -0.57 -7.54 3.79
C LEU A 38 0.72 -8.10 3.16
N GLU A 39 1.59 -7.24 2.63
CA GLU A 39 2.89 -7.65 2.10
C GLU A 39 3.81 -8.20 3.21
N ALA A 40 3.82 -7.55 4.38
CA ALA A 40 4.57 -7.99 5.54
C ALA A 40 4.04 -9.32 6.10
N GLU A 41 2.72 -9.50 6.17
CA GLU A 41 2.09 -10.77 6.56
C GLU A 41 2.46 -11.90 5.58
N LEU A 42 2.45 -11.62 4.27
CA LEU A 42 2.85 -12.60 3.25
C LEU A 42 4.33 -12.97 3.39
N THR A 43 5.21 -12.00 3.66
CA THR A 43 6.62 -12.27 4.00
C THR A 43 6.75 -13.13 5.24
N GLY A 44 6.05 -12.81 6.32
CA GLY A 44 6.08 -13.59 7.55
C GLY A 44 5.56 -15.02 7.37
N PHE A 45 4.50 -15.20 6.59
CA PHE A 45 3.92 -16.50 6.28
C PHE A 45 4.86 -17.38 5.43
N LEU A 46 5.44 -16.79 4.38
CA LEU A 46 6.37 -17.49 3.49
C LEU A 46 7.77 -17.66 4.09
N ASN A 47 8.11 -16.82 5.07
CA ASN A 47 9.43 -16.73 5.69
C ASN A 47 10.56 -16.37 4.71
N TYR A 48 10.24 -15.65 3.63
CA TYR A 48 11.21 -15.09 2.69
C TYR A 48 10.67 -13.84 1.97
N GLU A 49 11.59 -12.93 1.62
CA GLU A 49 11.27 -11.68 0.94
C GLU A 49 10.96 -11.85 -0.55
N LYS A 50 10.33 -10.85 -1.16
CA LYS A 50 10.09 -10.89 -2.61
C LYS A 50 11.43 -10.99 -3.35
N HIS A 51 11.54 -12.00 -4.22
CA HIS A 51 12.76 -12.33 -5.00
C HIS A 51 13.96 -12.86 -4.18
N SER A 52 13.76 -13.17 -2.90
CA SER A 52 14.80 -13.77 -2.07
C SER A 52 15.13 -15.20 -2.51
N VAL A 53 16.41 -15.57 -2.48
CA VAL A 53 16.88 -16.93 -2.83
C VAL A 53 16.39 -17.98 -1.84
N GLU A 54 16.10 -17.58 -0.61
CA GLU A 54 15.50 -18.38 0.46
C GLU A 54 14.13 -18.94 0.05
N GLY A 55 13.46 -18.31 -0.92
CA GLY A 55 12.19 -18.79 -1.47
C GLY A 55 12.32 -19.95 -2.46
N TYR A 56 13.53 -20.29 -2.92
CA TYR A 56 13.71 -21.34 -3.92
C TYR A 56 13.48 -22.73 -3.33
N ASN A 57 12.74 -23.56 -4.07
CA ASN A 57 12.42 -24.95 -3.69
C ASN A 57 11.67 -25.09 -2.34
N THR A 58 10.98 -24.06 -1.87
CA THR A 58 10.19 -24.07 -0.62
C THR A 58 8.80 -24.70 -0.79
N GLY A 59 8.37 -24.96 -2.03
CA GLY A 59 7.07 -25.55 -2.36
C GLY A 59 5.92 -24.54 -2.47
N ASN A 60 6.03 -23.34 -1.89
CA ASN A 60 5.06 -22.26 -2.04
C ASN A 60 5.73 -21.01 -2.59
N SER A 61 5.18 -20.45 -3.67
CA SER A 61 5.77 -19.31 -4.38
C SER A 61 4.80 -18.14 -4.44
N ARG A 62 5.33 -16.92 -4.29
CA ARG A 62 4.57 -15.69 -4.56
C ARG A 62 4.10 -15.70 -6.01
N ASN A 63 2.80 -15.67 -6.23
CA ASN A 63 2.18 -15.82 -7.55
C ASN A 63 1.38 -14.57 -7.95
N GLY A 64 2.05 -13.42 -7.98
CA GLY A 64 1.46 -12.15 -8.39
C GLY A 64 0.57 -11.50 -7.32
N SER A 65 -0.32 -10.63 -7.78
CA SER A 65 -1.28 -9.87 -6.98
C SER A 65 -2.62 -9.82 -7.70
N TYR A 66 -3.67 -9.43 -6.98
CA TYR A 66 -5.00 -9.25 -7.54
C TYR A 66 -5.69 -8.09 -6.82
N SER A 67 -6.52 -7.35 -7.54
CA SER A 67 -7.22 -6.18 -6.99
C SER A 67 -8.42 -6.60 -6.13
N LYS A 68 -8.66 -5.88 -5.04
CA LYS A 68 -9.90 -6.00 -4.24
C LYS A 68 -10.34 -4.64 -3.75
N THR A 69 -11.63 -4.38 -3.84
CA THR A 69 -12.23 -3.28 -3.09
C THR A 69 -12.48 -3.70 -1.64
N ILE A 70 -11.94 -2.95 -0.69
CA ILE A 70 -12.20 -3.07 0.74
C ILE A 70 -13.24 -2.02 1.11
N TYR A 71 -14.36 -2.47 1.65
CA TYR A 71 -15.44 -1.60 2.16
C TYR A 71 -15.26 -1.45 3.68
N SER A 72 -15.18 -0.21 4.15
CA SER A 72 -15.09 0.15 5.56
C SER A 72 -16.07 1.28 5.87
N ASP A 73 -16.45 1.41 7.15
CA ASP A 73 -17.31 2.50 7.62
C ASP A 73 -16.72 3.89 7.33
N ILE A 74 -15.39 3.96 7.16
CA ILE A 74 -14.63 5.19 6.87
C ILE A 74 -14.32 5.40 5.38
N GLY A 75 -14.71 4.46 4.49
CA GLY A 75 -14.51 4.59 3.04
C GLY A 75 -14.20 3.30 2.30
N ASN A 76 -13.96 3.42 0.99
CA ASN A 76 -13.61 2.31 0.11
C ASN A 76 -12.16 2.43 -0.37
N TYR A 77 -11.43 1.31 -0.38
CA TYR A 77 -10.01 1.22 -0.76
C TYR A 77 -9.84 0.14 -1.84
N GLN A 78 -8.90 0.27 -2.78
CA GLN A 78 -8.68 -0.72 -3.86
C GLN A 78 -7.29 -1.36 -3.85
#